data_AF-A0A2T0B387-F1
#
_entry.id   AF-A0A2T0B387-F1
#
_cell.length_a   1.000
_cell.length_b   1.000
_cell.length_c   1.000
_cell.angle_alpha   90.00
_cell.angle_beta   90.00
_cell.angle_gamma   90.00
#
_symmetry.space_group_name_H-M   'P 1'
#
loop_
_entity.id
_entity.type
_entity.pdbx_description
1 polymer ?
#
loop_
_entity_poly.entity_id
_entity_poly.type
_entity_poly.pdbx_seq_one_letter_code
_entity_poly.pdbx_strand_id
1 'polypeptide(L)'
;MSWLYFVKLLIFSFIVIIIYNLLKVFVLSKYKPNKWVIFAIAIAILTTPTMVKPGFNTTAGGMVVSGIFVVLILWFIDLFNDDRLAMKNKKNDVKIKPKAKPNRVKNNKDTEKKK
;
A
#
# COMPACT_ATOMS: atom_id res chain seq x y z
N MET A 1 19.70 -21.15 22.11
CA MET A 1 18.32 -21.13 21.57
C MET A 1 17.91 -22.57 21.29
N SER A 2 16.84 -23.07 21.91
CA SER A 2 16.39 -24.45 21.66
C SER A 2 15.82 -24.56 20.25
N TRP A 3 16.24 -25.57 19.47
CA TRP A 3 15.77 -25.84 18.11
C TRP A 3 14.23 -25.93 18.02
N LEU A 4 13.58 -26.43 19.08
CA LEU A 4 12.12 -26.49 19.21
C LEU A 4 11.46 -25.09 19.21
N TYR A 5 12.13 -24.06 19.73
CA TYR A 5 11.59 -22.70 19.74
C TYR A 5 11.56 -22.10 18.33
N PHE A 6 12.60 -22.38 17.54
CA PHE A 6 12.67 -21.95 16.14
C PHE A 6 11.55 -22.58 15.30
N VAL A 7 11.33 -23.90 15.46
CA VAL A 7 10.24 -24.61 14.76
C VAL A 7 8.87 -24.03 15.13
N LYS A 8 8.63 -23.71 16.42
CA LYS A 8 7.39 -23.05 16.86
C LYS A 8 7.17 -21.68 16.21
N LEU A 9 8.20 -20.85 16.14
CA LEU A 9 8.12 -19.54 15.47
C LEU A 9 7.83 -19.68 13.97
N LEU A 10 8.43 -20.68 13.34
CA LEU A 10 8.26 -20.94 11.91
C LEU A 10 6.81 -21.39 11.59
N ILE A 11 6.26 -22.30 12.40
CA ILE A 11 4.84 -22.71 12.30
C ILE A 11 3.91 -21.52 12.56
N PHE A 12 4.18 -20.72 13.58
CA PHE A 12 3.39 -19.52 13.88
C PHE A 12 3.38 -18.54 12.70
N SER A 13 4.52 -18.31 12.05
CA SER A 13 4.62 -17.47 10.86
C SER A 13 3.72 -17.95 9.73
N PHE A 14 3.74 -19.26 9.42
CA PHE A 14 2.85 -19.83 8.40
C PHE A 14 1.38 -19.66 8.75
N ILE A 15 0.99 -19.88 10.01
CA ILE A 15 -0.39 -19.69 10.49
C ILE A 15 -0.83 -18.25 10.26
N VAL A 16 0.01 -17.26 10.61
CA VAL A 16 -0.30 -15.84 10.42
C VAL A 16 -0.51 -15.51 8.94
N ILE A 17 0.30 -16.06 8.04
CA ILE A 17 0.16 -15.85 6.59
C ILE A 17 -1.14 -16.48 6.05
N ILE A 18 -1.50 -17.69 6.51
CA ILE A 18 -2.75 -18.35 6.11
C ILE A 18 -3.95 -17.50 6.58
N ILE A 19 -3.94 -17.05 7.83
CA ILE A 19 -4.95 -16.16 8.39
C ILE A 19 -5.03 -14.87 7.57
N TYR A 20 -3.89 -14.26 7.23
CA TYR A 20 -3.85 -13.06 6.39
C TYR A 20 -4.53 -13.27 5.04
N ASN A 21 -4.24 -14.37 4.35
CA ASN A 21 -4.85 -14.68 3.05
C ASN A 21 -6.37 -14.85 3.16
N LEU A 22 -6.86 -15.49 4.23
CA LEU A 22 -8.30 -15.58 4.52
C LEU A 22 -8.90 -14.19 4.74
N LEU A 23 -8.32 -13.38 5.63
CA LEU A 23 -8.77 -12.01 5.89
C LEU A 23 -8.78 -11.17 4.61
N LYS A 24 -7.78 -11.36 3.74
CA LYS A 24 -7.66 -10.65 2.47
C LYS A 24 -8.83 -10.92 1.55
N VAL A 25 -9.22 -12.18 1.40
CA VAL A 25 -10.35 -12.57 0.54
C VAL A 25 -11.68 -12.03 1.09
N PHE A 26 -11.93 -12.20 2.40
CA PHE A 26 -13.24 -11.90 3.00
C PHE A 26 -13.46 -10.43 3.34
N VAL A 27 -12.44 -9.73 3.84
CA VAL A 27 -12.59 -8.38 4.43
C VAL A 27 -11.77 -7.34 3.67
N LEU A 28 -10.47 -7.59 3.48
CA LEU A 28 -9.54 -6.56 2.98
C LEU A 28 -9.72 -6.27 1.49
N SER A 29 -10.28 -7.20 0.72
CA SER A 29 -10.60 -7.00 -0.71
C SER A 29 -11.69 -5.95 -0.94
N LYS A 30 -12.63 -5.84 0.00
CA LYS A 30 -13.81 -4.96 -0.12
C LYS A 30 -13.58 -3.57 0.47
N TYR A 31 -12.71 -3.45 1.48
CA TYR A 31 -12.47 -2.20 2.19
C TYR A 31 -11.05 -1.67 1.92
N LYS A 32 -10.97 -0.52 1.23
CA LYS A 32 -9.72 0.17 0.89
C LYS A 32 -9.62 1.51 1.63
N PRO A 33 -9.26 1.53 2.92
CA PRO A 33 -9.10 2.77 3.68
C PRO A 33 -7.82 3.51 3.25
N ASN A 34 -7.60 4.70 3.82
CA ASN A 34 -6.35 5.44 3.59
C ASN A 34 -5.13 4.66 4.14
N LYS A 35 -4.17 4.35 3.27
CA LYS A 35 -2.95 3.61 3.60
C LYS A 35 -2.16 4.19 4.78
N TRP A 36 -2.14 5.51 4.92
CA TRP A 36 -1.43 6.17 6.03
C TRP A 36 -2.07 5.91 7.38
N VAL A 37 -3.39 5.68 7.42
CA VAL A 37 -4.11 5.33 8.64
C VAL A 37 -3.73 3.93 9.10
N ILE A 38 -3.71 2.94 8.19
CA ILE A 38 -3.27 1.57 8.51
C ILE A 38 -1.82 1.57 9.01
N PHE A 39 -0.96 2.35 8.35
CA PHE A 39 0.43 2.48 8.77
C PHE A 39 0.58 3.08 10.16
N ALA A 40 -0.15 4.15 10.46
CA ALA A 40 -0.15 4.76 11.79
C ALA A 40 -0.63 3.77 12.87
N ILE A 41 -1.68 2.99 12.58
CA ILE A 41 -2.19 1.95 13.50
C ILE A 41 -1.13 0.85 13.71
N ALA A 42 -0.45 0.41 12.66
CA ALA A 42 0.61 -0.59 12.77
C ALA A 42 1.75 -0.10 13.69
N ILE A 43 2.20 1.15 13.51
CA ILE A 43 3.22 1.74 14.38
C ILE A 43 2.72 1.83 15.82
N ALA A 44 1.49 2.32 16.03
CA ALA A 44 0.91 2.44 17.36
C ALA A 44 0.86 1.08 18.08
N ILE A 45 0.46 0.01 17.38
CA ILE A 45 0.41 -1.35 17.95
C ILE A 45 1.81 -1.89 18.26
N LEU A 46 2.82 -1.50 17.50
CA LEU A 46 4.20 -1.91 17.78
C LEU A 46 4.78 -1.20 19.01
N THR A 47 4.48 0.09 19.20
CA THR A 47 5.09 0.93 20.25
C THR A 47 4.31 0.97 21.55
N THR A 48 2.98 0.90 21.51
CA THR A 48 2.13 0.97 22.72
C THR A 48 2.48 -0.09 23.77
N PRO A 49 2.66 -1.39 23.42
CA PRO A 49 2.91 -2.42 24.42
C PRO A 49 4.24 -2.22 25.15
N THR A 50 5.28 -1.78 24.45
CA THR A 50 6.61 -1.56 25.02
C THR A 50 6.65 -0.32 25.90
N MET A 51 5.87 0.70 25.58
CA MET A 51 5.72 1.91 26.40
C MET A 51 4.95 1.66 27.69
N VAL A 52 3.91 0.80 27.66
CA VAL A 52 3.08 0.51 28.85
C VAL A 52 3.77 -0.49 29.78
N LYS A 53 4.41 -1.54 29.23
CA LYS A 53 5.11 -2.55 30.03
C LYS A 53 6.41 -2.98 29.34
N PRO A 54 7.57 -2.53 29.85
CA PRO A 54 8.87 -2.99 29.36
C PRO A 54 8.94 -4.53 29.45
N GLY A 55 9.27 -5.18 28.33
CA GLY A 55 9.35 -6.64 28.24
C GLY A 55 8.03 -7.36 27.88
N PHE A 56 6.94 -6.67 27.57
CA PHE A 56 5.68 -7.30 27.14
C PHE A 56 5.85 -8.24 25.92
N ASN A 57 6.79 -7.92 25.02
CA ASN A 57 7.04 -8.67 23.79
C ASN A 57 7.53 -10.11 24.01
N THR A 58 8.07 -10.43 25.20
CA THR A 58 8.52 -11.80 25.53
C THR A 58 7.40 -12.68 26.08
N THR A 59 6.25 -12.09 26.38
CA THR A 59 5.06 -12.81 26.86
C THR A 59 4.28 -13.39 25.68
N ALA A 60 3.46 -14.43 25.92
CA ALA A 60 2.56 -14.99 24.90
C ALA A 60 1.66 -13.93 24.24
N GLY A 61 1.19 -12.93 25.00
CA GLY A 61 0.45 -11.78 24.46
C GLY A 61 1.26 -10.93 23.47
N GLY A 62 2.57 -10.81 23.69
CA GLY A 62 3.50 -10.13 22.78
C GLY A 62 3.61 -10.83 21.42
N MET A 63 3.55 -12.17 21.38
CA MET A 63 3.51 -12.91 20.11
C MET A 63 2.21 -12.67 19.34
N VAL A 64 1.08 -12.56 20.03
CA VAL A 64 -0.20 -12.25 19.38
C VAL A 64 -0.17 -10.85 18.78
N VAL A 65 0.31 -9.87 19.55
CA VAL A 65 0.43 -8.48 19.10
C VAL A 65 1.40 -8.35 17.92
N SER A 66 2.52 -9.08 17.93
CA SER A 66 3.43 -9.10 16.78
C SER A 66 2.80 -9.74 15.55
N GLY A 67 1.99 -10.80 15.71
CA GLY A 67 1.20 -11.38 14.63
C GLY A 67 0.20 -10.38 14.02
N ILE A 68 -0.52 -9.64 14.86
CA ILE A 68 -1.45 -8.58 14.42
C ILE A 68 -0.69 -7.48 13.66
N PHE A 69 0.47 -7.08 14.18
CA PHE A 69 1.33 -6.09 13.51
C PHE A 69 1.75 -6.55 12.11
N VAL A 70 2.17 -7.81 11.97
CA VAL A 70 2.53 -8.40 10.67
C VAL A 70 1.34 -8.35 9.70
N VAL A 71 0.15 -8.74 10.15
CA VAL A 71 -1.10 -8.66 9.34
C VAL A 71 -1.36 -7.24 8.87
N LEU A 72 -1.22 -6.24 9.74
CA LEU A 72 -1.44 -4.83 9.39
C LEU A 72 -0.40 -4.29 8.41
N ILE A 73 0.87 -4.68 8.55
CA ILE A 73 1.92 -4.30 7.61
C ILE A 73 1.71 -4.94 6.24
N LEU A 74 1.37 -6.23 6.18
CA LEU A 74 1.06 -6.88 4.92
C LEU A 74 -0.10 -6.19 4.23
N TRP A 75 -1.13 -5.80 4.99
CA TRP A 75 -2.26 -5.04 4.45
C TRP A 75 -1.85 -3.67 3.92
N PHE A 76 -0.99 -2.94 4.63
CA PHE A 76 -0.42 -1.67 4.16
C PHE A 76 0.34 -1.84 2.84
N ILE A 77 1.18 -2.88 2.74
CA ILE A 77 1.95 -3.19 1.53
C ILE A 77 1.01 -3.49 0.36
N ASP A 78 -0.06 -4.26 0.58
CA ASP A 78 -1.05 -4.56 -0.46
C ASP A 78 -1.74 -3.28 -0.96
N LEU A 79 -2.20 -2.39 -0.06
CA LEU A 79 -2.78 -1.11 -0.45
C LEU A 79 -1.79 -0.22 -1.22
N PHE A 80 -0.53 -0.18 -0.77
CA PHE A 80 0.50 0.60 -1.43
C PHE A 80 0.79 0.09 -2.84
N ASN A 81 0.80 -1.23 -3.03
CA ASN A 81 1.00 -1.86 -4.33
C ASN A 81 -0.19 -1.63 -5.27
N ASP A 82 -1.43 -1.73 -4.77
CA ASP A 82 -2.65 -1.43 -5.52
C ASP A 82 -2.62 0.00 -6.08
N ASP A 83 -2.26 0.99 -5.26
CA ASP A 83 -2.13 2.39 -5.67
C ASP A 83 -1.06 2.56 -6.77
N ARG A 84 0.09 1.87 -6.62
CA ARG A 84 1.17 1.92 -7.60
C ARG A 84 0.73 1.35 -8.94
N LEU A 85 0.00 0.23 -8.93
CA LEU A 85 -0.55 -0.39 -10.13
C LEU A 85 -1.61 0.50 -10.79
N ALA A 86 -2.50 1.10 -10.01
CA ALA A 86 -3.50 2.05 -10.51
C ALA A 86 -2.84 3.27 -11.19
N MET A 87 -1.78 3.82 -10.58
CA MET A 87 -1.05 4.95 -11.16
C MET A 87 -0.29 4.56 -12.44
N LYS A 88 0.27 3.35 -12.50
CA LYS A 88 0.92 2.82 -13.71
C LYS A 88 -0.08 2.67 -14.86
N ASN A 89 -1.27 2.14 -14.59
CA ASN A 89 -2.32 1.99 -15.59
C ASN A 89 -2.84 3.35 -16.09
N LYS A 90 -2.95 4.35 -15.20
CA LYS A 90 -3.34 5.72 -15.57
C LYS A 90 -2.34 6.42 -16.49
N LYS A 91 -1.04 6.15 -16.33
CA LYS A 91 0.01 6.66 -17.25
C LYS A 91 -0.07 6.03 -18.63
N ASN A 92 -0.60 4.81 -18.74
CA ASN A 92 -0.79 4.12 -20.01
C ASN A 92 -2.12 4.49 -20.68
N ASP A 93 -3.09 5.02 -19.91
CA ASP A 93 -4.33 5.63 -20.43
C ASP A 93 -4.10 7.08 -20.91
N VAL A 94 -3.05 7.29 -21.71
CA VAL A 94 -2.96 8.51 -22.52
C VAL A 94 -3.95 8.34 -23.65
N LYS A 95 -5.18 8.82 -23.45
CA LYS A 95 -6.14 8.96 -24.55
C LYS A 95 -5.47 9.79 -25.63
N ILE A 96 -5.11 9.14 -26.74
CA ILE A 96 -4.62 9.78 -27.95
C ILE A 96 -5.79 10.60 -28.50
N LYS A 97 -5.95 11.81 -27.96
CA LYS A 97 -6.87 12.78 -28.52
C LYS A 97 -6.29 13.17 -29.88
N PRO A 98 -7.10 13.22 -30.94
CA PRO A 98 -6.63 13.74 -32.22
C PRO A 98 -6.04 15.11 -31.97
N LYS A 99 -4.76 15.30 -32.35
CA LYS A 99 -4.10 16.60 -32.22
C LYS A 99 -4.97 17.63 -32.94
N ALA A 100 -5.17 18.78 -32.31
CA ALA A 100 -5.93 19.86 -32.93
C ALA A 100 -5.38 20.12 -34.34
N LYS A 101 -6.28 20.31 -35.31
CA LYS A 101 -5.90 20.69 -36.66
C LYS A 101 -4.93 21.87 -36.56
N PRO A 102 -3.72 21.79 -37.16
CA PRO A 102 -2.79 22.89 -37.09
C PRO A 102 -3.51 24.13 -37.61
N ASN A 103 -3.64 25.15 -36.76
CA ASN A 103 -4.24 26.41 -37.16
C ASN A 103 -3.35 26.95 -38.28
N ARG A 104 -3.79 26.78 -39.52
CA ARG A 104 -3.08 27.24 -40.70
C ARG A 104 -3.10 28.76 -40.60
N VAL A 105 -2.04 29.33 -40.04
CA VAL A 105 -1.82 30.79 -40.01
C VAL A 105 -2.00 31.25 -41.44
N LYS A 106 -3.12 31.92 -41.69
CA LYS A 106 -3.43 32.50 -42.99
C LYS A 106 -2.43 33.63 -43.13
N ASN A 107 -1.42 33.39 -43.95
CA ASN A 107 -0.41 34.38 -44.29
C ASN A 107 -1.14 35.47 -45.08
N ASN A 108 -1.72 36.46 -44.39
CA ASN A 108 -2.16 37.69 -45.03
C ASN A 108 -0.90 38.51 -45.31
N LYS A 109 -0.14 38.07 -46.33
CA LYS A 109 0.82 38.90 -47.03
C LYS A 109 0.10 39.57 -48.20
N ASP A 110 -0.94 40.33 -47.89
CA ASP A 110 -1.56 41.26 -48.84
C ASP A 110 -1.39 42.65 -48.23
N THR A 111 -0.28 43.30 -48.59
CA THR A 111 -0.31 44.53 -49.37
C THR A 111 -0.87 45.75 -48.63
N GLU A 112 -0.07 46.33 -47.73
CA GLU A 112 0.05 47.78 -47.66
C GLU A 112 1.47 48.18 -48.09
N LYS A 113 1.70 48.08 -49.41
CA LYS A 113 2.71 48.88 -50.09
C LYS A 113 2.16 50.30 -50.19
N LYS A 114 2.97 51.26 -49.75
CA LYS A 114 3.10 52.63 -50.29
C LYS A 114 1.87 53.54 -50.19
N LYS A 115 1.91 54.48 -49.26
CA LYS A 115 2.21 55.90 -49.56
C LYS A 115 2.60 56.64 -48.29
#